data_AF-A0A357GSY5-F1
#
_entry.id   AF-A0A357GSY5-F1
#
_cell.length_a   1.000
_cell.length_b   1.000
_cell.length_c   1.000
_cell.angle_alpha   90.00
_cell.angle_beta   90.00
_cell.angle_gamma   90.00
#
_symmetry.space_group_name_H-M   'P 1'
#
loop_
_entity.id
_entity.type
_entity.pdbx_description
1 polymer ?
#
loop_
_entity_poly.entity_id
_entity_poly.type
_entity_poly.pdbx_seq_one_letter_code
_entity_poly.pdbx_strand_id
1 'polypeptide(L)'
;MGTNRKSKKETTEKIKITTLAHGVAIFVVALFLIGAVFIYRFNSSRSVPNYIYNRVFLPAVIIDGFNFISIGSINQNLISIRKFYESQDFSSLGLRFDFNTDDGKKRLKIREKELMNKMIEDRAIEILARERGANVTKKTVADNVSRKMDEYGNTNSIKENLHNLYGWTVNDFENKIVRPSLYKDALEQWMAENDGKDQNEKSKNNAQSALEKIKTGGDFEKIAKDISEGGTADTGGKLGWFKEDQISLELKDKVIALEKGDFSDVLESKLGYHLIRLNDTKEVEGIKVYEISQIFFPKASFASWLDRKIKEMKVVVLLEEYEWNEEEGLIRFKDKKMEEFEEESLNKAEKDASLLTL
;
A
#
# COMPACT_ATOMS: atom_id res chain seq x y z
N MET A 1 -3.73 -79.01 -53.96
CA MET A 1 -3.64 -77.54 -53.83
C MET A 1 -4.94 -77.03 -53.22
N GLY A 2 -4.91 -76.58 -51.98
CA GLY A 2 -6.07 -76.03 -51.28
C GLY A 2 -5.58 -75.16 -50.14
N THR A 3 -5.21 -73.91 -50.45
CA THR A 3 -4.65 -72.97 -49.48
C THR A 3 -5.78 -72.27 -48.71
N ASN A 4 -5.91 -72.63 -47.43
CA ASN A 4 -6.72 -71.94 -46.43
C ASN A 4 -6.02 -70.63 -46.03
N ARG A 5 -6.48 -69.47 -46.52
CA ARG A 5 -6.07 -68.16 -46.00
C ARG A 5 -7.17 -67.62 -45.10
N LYS A 6 -6.97 -67.74 -43.77
CA LYS A 6 -7.73 -66.98 -42.78
C LYS A 6 -7.49 -65.48 -42.98
N SER A 7 -8.55 -64.75 -43.31
CA SER A 7 -8.61 -63.29 -43.29
C SER A 7 -8.47 -62.80 -41.84
N LYS A 8 -7.38 -62.10 -41.54
CA LYS A 8 -7.17 -61.39 -40.27
C LYS A 8 -7.88 -60.05 -40.40
N LYS A 9 -9.06 -59.90 -39.78
CA LYS A 9 -9.74 -58.60 -39.63
C LYS A 9 -8.86 -57.70 -38.79
N GLU A 10 -8.23 -56.70 -39.40
CA GLU A 10 -7.69 -55.54 -38.68
C GLU A 10 -8.87 -54.67 -38.24
N THR A 11 -9.27 -54.82 -36.98
CA THR A 11 -10.18 -53.90 -36.31
C THR A 11 -9.40 -52.61 -36.04
N THR A 12 -9.46 -51.66 -36.98
CA THR A 12 -9.03 -50.28 -36.73
C THR A 12 -10.08 -49.64 -35.81
N GLU A 13 -9.76 -49.61 -34.52
CA GLU A 13 -10.59 -48.95 -33.52
C GLU A 13 -10.62 -47.44 -33.84
N LYS A 14 -11.75 -46.95 -34.36
CA LYS A 14 -11.91 -45.53 -34.71
C LYS A 14 -11.94 -44.71 -33.42
N ILE A 15 -10.85 -44.00 -33.14
CA ILE A 15 -10.75 -43.07 -32.02
C ILE A 15 -11.87 -42.04 -32.14
N LYS A 16 -12.70 -41.91 -31.10
CA LYS A 16 -13.78 -40.92 -31.05
C LYS A 16 -13.17 -39.51 -31.03
N ILE A 17 -13.73 -38.59 -31.80
CA ILE A 17 -13.29 -37.18 -31.87
C ILE A 17 -13.24 -36.54 -30.47
N THR A 18 -14.15 -36.96 -29.58
CA THR A 18 -14.16 -36.51 -28.18
C THR A 18 -12.91 -36.95 -27.41
N THR A 19 -12.40 -38.16 -27.62
CA THR A 19 -11.14 -38.64 -27.00
C THR A 19 -9.95 -37.83 -27.50
N LEU A 20 -9.91 -37.50 -28.79
CA LEU A 20 -8.88 -36.64 -29.36
C LEU A 20 -8.95 -35.22 -28.77
N ALA A 21 -10.16 -34.67 -28.61
CA ALA A 21 -10.37 -33.35 -28.02
C ALA A 21 -9.94 -33.28 -26.54
N HIS A 22 -10.23 -34.30 -25.72
CA HIS A 22 -9.73 -34.38 -24.34
C HIS A 22 -8.22 -34.51 -24.29
N GLY A 23 -7.62 -35.31 -25.19
CA GLY A 23 -6.17 -35.43 -25.31
C GLY A 23 -5.49 -34.10 -25.64
N VAL A 24 -6.05 -33.33 -26.58
CA VAL A 24 -5.56 -31.99 -26.93
C VAL A 24 -5.73 -31.02 -25.75
N ALA A 25 -6.88 -31.04 -25.06
CA ALA A 25 -7.11 -30.18 -23.90
C ALA A 25 -6.11 -30.48 -22.76
N ILE A 26 -5.88 -31.76 -22.44
CA ILE A 26 -4.89 -32.19 -21.44
C ILE A 26 -3.48 -31.76 -21.88
N PHE A 27 -3.14 -31.92 -23.16
CA PHE A 27 -1.84 -31.51 -23.69
C PHE A 27 -1.63 -29.99 -23.62
N VAL A 28 -2.65 -29.19 -23.95
CA VAL A 28 -2.61 -27.73 -23.82
C VAL A 28 -2.48 -27.32 -22.36
N VAL A 29 -3.19 -27.97 -21.44
CA VAL A 29 -3.05 -27.74 -19.99
C VAL A 29 -1.63 -28.12 -19.53
N ALA A 30 -1.09 -29.26 -19.97
CA ALA A 30 0.26 -29.69 -19.63
C ALA A 30 1.32 -28.72 -20.18
N LEU A 31 1.19 -28.25 -21.41
CA LEU A 31 2.07 -27.23 -21.99
C LEU A 31 1.95 -25.89 -21.24
N PHE A 32 0.73 -25.51 -20.84
CA PHE A 32 0.51 -24.33 -20.01
C PHE A 32 1.17 -24.48 -18.64
N LEU A 33 1.05 -25.64 -17.99
CA LEU A 33 1.70 -25.93 -16.71
C LEU A 33 3.22 -25.95 -16.83
N ILE A 34 3.78 -26.56 -17.88
CA ILE A 34 5.22 -26.55 -18.16
C ILE A 34 5.71 -25.12 -18.41
N GLY A 35 4.96 -24.34 -19.22
CA GLY A 35 5.24 -22.94 -19.46
C GLY A 35 5.15 -22.10 -18.18
N ALA A 36 4.17 -22.38 -17.31
CA ALA A 36 4.03 -21.73 -16.02
C ALA A 36 5.22 -22.02 -15.10
N VAL A 37 5.59 -23.30 -14.95
CA VAL A 37 6.78 -23.72 -14.18
C VAL A 37 8.04 -23.05 -14.72
N PHE A 38 8.19 -22.98 -16.05
CA PHE A 38 9.32 -22.31 -16.67
C PHE A 38 9.32 -20.80 -16.35
N ILE A 39 8.16 -20.13 -16.42
CA ILE A 39 8.04 -18.71 -16.10
C ILE A 39 8.35 -18.46 -14.63
N TYR A 40 7.79 -19.21 -13.68
CA TYR A 40 8.08 -19.01 -12.26
C TYR A 40 9.56 -19.26 -11.92
N ARG A 41 10.17 -20.30 -12.50
CA ARG A 41 11.56 -20.68 -12.22
C ARG A 41 12.60 -19.80 -12.91
N PHE A 42 12.26 -19.23 -14.06
CA PHE A 42 13.19 -18.47 -14.90
C PHE A 42 12.74 -17.02 -15.14
N ASN A 43 11.82 -16.48 -14.33
CA ASN A 43 11.29 -15.11 -14.44
C ASN A 43 12.41 -14.04 -14.43
N SER A 44 13.52 -14.33 -13.75
CA SER A 44 14.71 -13.47 -13.70
C SER A 44 15.62 -13.54 -14.96
N SER A 45 15.31 -14.36 -15.97
CA SER A 45 16.14 -14.55 -17.15
C SER A 45 15.65 -13.76 -18.38
N ARG A 46 16.59 -13.08 -19.06
CA ARG A 46 16.44 -12.34 -20.34
C ARG A 46 15.88 -13.15 -21.53
N SER A 47 15.46 -14.40 -21.32
CA SER A 47 15.17 -15.39 -22.37
C SER A 47 13.72 -15.41 -22.84
N VAL A 48 12.77 -14.83 -22.11
CA VAL A 48 11.35 -14.80 -22.50
C VAL A 48 11.03 -13.41 -23.06
N PRO A 49 10.69 -13.30 -24.37
CA PRO A 49 10.34 -12.02 -24.98
C PRO A 49 9.18 -11.29 -24.28
N ASN A 50 9.28 -9.95 -24.17
CA ASN A 50 8.27 -9.08 -23.53
C ASN A 50 6.83 -9.29 -24.05
N TYR A 51 6.66 -9.69 -25.32
CA TYR A 51 5.33 -9.96 -25.89
C TYR A 51 4.64 -11.19 -25.28
N ILE A 52 5.41 -12.13 -24.73
CA ILE A 52 4.89 -13.34 -24.05
C ILE A 52 4.40 -12.95 -22.66
N TYR A 53 5.21 -12.23 -21.87
CA TYR A 53 4.84 -11.79 -20.51
C TYR A 53 3.57 -10.95 -20.46
N ASN A 54 3.35 -10.07 -21.45
CA ASN A 54 2.18 -9.18 -21.49
C ASN A 54 0.84 -9.91 -21.73
N ARG A 55 0.87 -11.20 -22.11
CA ARG A 55 -0.32 -12.03 -22.33
C ARG A 55 -0.47 -13.16 -21.30
N VAL A 56 0.51 -13.32 -20.42
CA VAL A 56 0.55 -14.38 -19.42
C VAL A 56 -0.28 -13.97 -18.21
N PHE A 57 -1.34 -14.72 -17.95
CA PHE A 57 -2.29 -14.48 -16.86
C PHE A 57 -1.93 -15.28 -15.59
N LEU A 58 -0.64 -15.47 -15.34
CA LEU A 58 -0.16 -16.23 -14.17
C LEU A 58 -0.14 -15.34 -12.92
N PRO A 59 -0.63 -15.84 -11.78
CA PRO A 59 -0.64 -15.08 -10.53
C PRO A 59 0.78 -14.90 -9.98
N ALA A 60 1.20 -13.67 -9.73
CA ALA A 60 2.39 -13.38 -8.92
C ALA A 60 2.04 -13.29 -7.43
N VAL A 61 0.88 -12.73 -7.11
CA VAL A 61 0.36 -12.61 -5.75
C VAL A 61 -1.11 -13.02 -5.76
N ILE A 62 -1.52 -13.86 -4.81
CA ILE A 62 -2.91 -14.25 -4.56
C ILE A 62 -3.37 -13.59 -3.26
N ILE A 63 -4.58 -13.03 -3.25
CA ILE A 63 -5.21 -12.35 -2.11
C ILE A 63 -6.58 -12.99 -1.89
N ASP A 64 -6.83 -13.51 -0.69
CA ASP A 64 -8.05 -14.21 -0.29
C ASP A 64 -8.48 -15.34 -1.24
N GLY A 65 -7.49 -16.03 -1.81
CA GLY A 65 -7.66 -17.27 -2.58
C GLY A 65 -8.12 -17.12 -4.04
N PHE A 66 -8.88 -16.08 -4.40
CA PHE A 66 -9.42 -15.90 -5.75
C PHE A 66 -9.03 -14.58 -6.42
N ASN A 67 -8.63 -13.56 -5.66
CA ASN A 67 -8.09 -12.33 -6.23
C ASN A 67 -6.60 -12.50 -6.47
N PHE A 68 -6.07 -11.92 -7.54
CA PHE A 68 -4.63 -11.99 -7.78
C PHE A 68 -4.11 -10.80 -8.56
N ILE A 69 -2.81 -10.58 -8.43
CA ILE A 69 -1.99 -9.71 -9.26
C ILE A 69 -1.20 -10.60 -10.20
N SER A 70 -1.24 -10.31 -11.51
CA SER A 70 -0.54 -11.15 -12.50
C SER A 70 0.91 -10.72 -12.70
N ILE A 71 1.77 -11.67 -13.09
CA ILE A 71 3.15 -11.38 -13.51
C ILE A 71 3.16 -10.36 -14.66
N GLY A 72 2.25 -10.51 -15.62
CA GLY A 72 2.11 -9.57 -16.74
C GLY A 72 1.82 -8.13 -16.28
N SER A 73 0.94 -7.94 -15.31
CA SER A 73 0.64 -6.61 -14.77
C SER A 73 1.81 -5.98 -14.01
N ILE A 74 2.61 -6.76 -13.29
CA ILE A 74 3.82 -6.26 -12.62
C ILE A 74 4.82 -5.79 -13.67
N ASN A 75 5.11 -6.62 -14.67
CA ASN A 75 6.07 -6.32 -15.73
C ASN A 75 5.68 -5.07 -16.54
N GLN A 76 4.39 -4.92 -16.88
CA GLN A 76 3.92 -3.71 -17.59
C GLN A 76 4.13 -2.44 -16.78
N ASN A 77 3.90 -2.48 -15.46
CA ASN A 77 4.13 -1.32 -14.61
C ASN A 77 5.63 -1.06 -14.40
N LEU A 78 6.45 -2.10 -14.26
CA LEU A 78 7.91 -1.95 -14.20
C LEU A 78 8.52 -1.35 -15.45
N ILE A 79 7.99 -1.65 -16.64
CA ILE A 79 8.42 -1.02 -17.89
C ILE A 79 8.18 0.49 -17.83
N SER A 80 7.03 0.93 -17.31
CA SER A 80 6.73 2.35 -17.15
C SER A 80 7.62 3.02 -16.10
N ILE A 81 7.91 2.34 -14.98
CA ILE A 81 8.86 2.82 -13.97
C ILE A 81 10.25 2.99 -14.59
N ARG A 82 10.73 1.98 -15.31
CA ARG A 82 12.02 2.02 -16.00
C ARG A 82 12.07 3.18 -16.99
N LYS A 83 11.04 3.32 -17.83
CA LYS A 83 10.96 4.40 -18.82
C LYS A 83 11.00 5.76 -18.15
N PHE A 84 10.27 5.95 -17.05
CA PHE A 84 10.30 7.20 -16.29
C PHE A 84 11.73 7.54 -15.84
N TYR A 85 12.42 6.59 -15.18
CA TYR A 85 13.78 6.80 -14.69
C TYR A 85 14.84 6.96 -15.79
N GLU A 86 14.67 6.31 -16.94
CA GLU A 86 15.57 6.44 -18.09
C GLU A 86 15.30 7.72 -18.91
N SER A 87 14.06 8.23 -18.89
CA SER A 87 13.66 9.44 -19.65
C SER A 87 14.03 10.76 -18.96
N GLN A 88 14.26 10.72 -17.65
CA GLN A 88 14.55 11.90 -16.83
C GLN A 88 16.05 12.04 -16.60
N ASP A 89 16.59 13.24 -16.83
CA ASP A 89 17.98 13.53 -16.52
C ASP A 89 18.13 13.88 -15.03
N PHE A 90 18.27 12.86 -14.20
CA PHE A 90 18.54 13.01 -12.76
C PHE A 90 20.03 13.22 -12.45
N SER A 91 20.87 13.53 -13.44
CA SER A 91 22.33 13.70 -13.23
C SER A 91 22.68 14.86 -12.31
N SER A 92 21.83 15.90 -12.24
CA SER A 92 21.96 17.01 -11.30
C SER A 92 21.73 16.61 -9.83
N LEU A 93 21.07 15.47 -9.58
CA LEU A 93 20.85 14.89 -8.25
C LEU A 93 21.82 13.73 -7.95
N GLY A 94 22.83 13.50 -8.80
CA GLY A 94 23.76 12.37 -8.65
C GLY A 94 23.14 10.99 -8.88
N LEU A 95 21.89 10.92 -9.34
CA LEU A 95 21.10 9.71 -9.50
C LEU A 95 21.06 9.27 -10.97
N ARG A 96 22.11 8.61 -11.47
CA ARG A 96 21.98 7.86 -12.73
C ARG A 96 21.50 6.45 -12.43
N PHE A 97 20.22 6.17 -12.64
CA PHE A 97 19.67 4.82 -12.55
C PHE A 97 20.04 4.02 -13.81
N ASP A 98 21.28 3.53 -13.89
CA ASP A 98 21.63 2.52 -14.89
C ASP A 98 21.25 1.13 -14.40
N PHE A 99 20.05 0.68 -14.79
CA PHE A 99 19.52 -0.65 -14.47
C PHE A 99 20.32 -1.81 -15.10
N ASN A 100 21.34 -1.55 -15.92
CA ASN A 100 22.21 -2.58 -16.48
C ASN A 100 23.37 -2.96 -15.55
N THR A 101 23.74 -2.08 -14.61
CA THR A 101 24.72 -2.38 -13.56
C THR A 101 24.16 -3.37 -12.55
N ASP A 102 25.02 -4.04 -11.79
CA ASP A 102 24.56 -4.99 -10.77
C ASP A 102 23.78 -4.30 -9.65
N ASP A 103 24.23 -3.12 -9.19
CA ASP A 103 23.47 -2.29 -8.25
C ASP A 103 22.16 -1.80 -8.85
N GLY A 104 22.15 -1.41 -10.13
CA GLY A 104 20.94 -1.02 -10.84
C GLY A 104 19.90 -2.14 -10.88
N LYS A 105 20.30 -3.38 -11.16
CA LYS A 105 19.40 -4.54 -11.12
C LYS A 105 18.81 -4.75 -9.73
N LYS A 106 19.62 -4.61 -8.68
CA LYS A 106 19.13 -4.72 -7.29
C LYS A 106 18.14 -3.60 -6.95
N ARG A 107 18.42 -2.35 -7.34
CA ARG A 107 17.48 -1.22 -7.18
C ARG A 107 16.18 -1.46 -7.95
N LEU A 108 16.24 -2.03 -9.15
CA LEU A 108 15.03 -2.39 -9.89
C LEU A 108 14.21 -3.44 -9.15
N LYS A 109 14.86 -4.42 -8.50
CA LYS A 109 14.18 -5.42 -7.67
C LYS A 109 13.51 -4.81 -6.43
N ILE A 110 14.09 -3.78 -5.83
CA ILE A 110 13.42 -2.99 -4.77
C ILE A 110 12.18 -2.29 -5.33
N ARG A 111 12.28 -1.64 -6.50
CA ARG A 111 11.10 -1.00 -7.14
C ARG A 111 10.02 -2.02 -7.54
N GLU A 112 10.40 -3.21 -7.96
CA GLU A 112 9.47 -4.33 -8.19
C GLU A 112 8.72 -4.70 -6.91
N LYS A 113 9.43 -4.80 -5.78
CA LYS A 113 8.84 -5.05 -4.46
C LYS A 113 7.84 -3.97 -4.04
N GLU A 114 8.26 -2.71 -4.10
CA GLU A 114 7.43 -1.55 -3.75
C GLU A 114 6.18 -1.46 -4.64
N LEU A 115 6.35 -1.68 -5.95
CA LEU A 115 5.24 -1.76 -6.89
C LEU A 115 4.26 -2.86 -6.50
N MET A 116 4.73 -4.07 -6.17
CA MET A 116 3.85 -5.15 -5.76
C MET A 116 3.11 -4.81 -4.46
N ASN A 117 3.75 -4.19 -3.47
CA ASN A 117 3.09 -3.71 -2.26
C ASN A 117 1.97 -2.70 -2.60
N LYS A 118 2.25 -1.74 -3.48
CA LYS A 118 1.23 -0.78 -3.95
C LYS A 118 0.08 -1.46 -4.67
N MET A 119 0.37 -2.46 -5.51
CA MET A 119 -0.64 -3.23 -6.22
C MET A 119 -1.49 -4.10 -5.27
N ILE A 120 -0.91 -4.62 -4.18
CA ILE A 120 -1.62 -5.32 -3.12
C ILE A 120 -2.57 -4.36 -2.42
N GLU A 121 -2.09 -3.17 -2.03
CA GLU A 121 -2.91 -2.12 -1.41
C GLU A 121 -4.10 -1.75 -2.31
N ASP A 122 -3.86 -1.45 -3.60
CA ASP A 122 -4.92 -1.09 -4.55
C ASP A 122 -5.95 -2.21 -4.72
N ARG A 123 -5.47 -3.46 -4.75
CA ARG A 123 -6.35 -4.62 -4.87
C ARG A 123 -7.14 -4.84 -3.58
N ALA A 124 -6.53 -4.68 -2.42
CA ALA A 124 -7.18 -4.76 -1.12
C ALA A 124 -8.30 -3.72 -1.01
N ILE A 125 -8.02 -2.46 -1.40
CA ILE A 125 -9.02 -1.40 -1.46
C ILE A 125 -10.18 -1.79 -2.39
N GLU A 126 -9.90 -2.30 -3.59
CA GLU A 126 -10.94 -2.73 -4.53
C GLU A 126 -11.81 -3.86 -3.96
N ILE A 127 -11.20 -4.86 -3.30
CA ILE A 127 -11.90 -5.98 -2.66
C ILE A 127 -12.80 -5.44 -1.55
N LEU A 128 -12.23 -4.69 -0.60
CA LEU A 128 -12.96 -4.16 0.56
C LEU A 128 -14.12 -3.26 0.14
N ALA A 129 -13.92 -2.40 -0.86
CA ALA A 129 -14.95 -1.52 -1.40
C ALA A 129 -16.11 -2.31 -2.00
N ARG A 130 -15.83 -3.36 -2.78
CA ARG A 130 -16.87 -4.20 -3.40
C ARG A 130 -17.68 -4.97 -2.37
N GLU A 131 -17.02 -5.59 -1.39
CA GLU A 131 -17.67 -6.31 -0.30
C GLU A 131 -18.65 -5.44 0.48
N ARG A 132 -18.34 -4.14 0.59
CA ARG A 132 -19.09 -3.15 1.38
C ARG A 132 -20.09 -2.34 0.55
N GLY A 133 -20.26 -2.68 -0.73
CA GLY A 133 -21.20 -2.01 -1.62
C GLY A 133 -20.73 -0.64 -2.13
N ALA A 134 -19.49 -0.23 -1.85
CA ALA A 134 -18.85 0.98 -2.37
C ALA A 134 -18.39 0.79 -3.83
N ASN A 135 -19.35 0.58 -4.72
CA ASN A 135 -19.10 0.21 -6.12
C ASN A 135 -18.78 1.43 -7.00
N VAL A 136 -17.66 1.38 -7.73
CA VAL A 136 -17.29 2.40 -8.73
C VAL A 136 -17.84 2.01 -10.10
N THR A 137 -18.74 2.84 -10.66
CA THR A 137 -19.37 2.60 -11.97
C THR A 137 -18.52 3.13 -13.12
N LYS A 138 -18.67 2.56 -14.33
CA LYS A 138 -18.00 3.06 -15.55
C LYS A 138 -18.27 4.55 -15.81
N LYS A 139 -19.49 5.01 -15.53
CA LYS A 139 -19.88 6.42 -15.67
C LYS A 139 -19.09 7.29 -14.68
N THR A 140 -19.05 6.90 -13.41
CA THR A 140 -18.29 7.60 -12.37
C THR A 140 -16.81 7.71 -12.75
N VAL A 141 -16.22 6.65 -13.32
CA VAL A 141 -14.84 6.72 -13.79
C VAL A 141 -14.69 7.76 -14.91
N ALA A 142 -15.49 7.67 -15.97
CA ALA A 142 -15.42 8.58 -17.11
C ALA A 142 -15.58 10.06 -16.70
N ASP A 143 -16.53 10.35 -15.80
CA ASP A 143 -16.79 11.71 -15.31
C ASP A 143 -15.60 12.28 -14.50
N ASN A 144 -14.80 11.41 -13.88
CA ASN A 144 -13.67 11.80 -13.04
C ASN A 144 -12.31 11.79 -13.76
N VAL A 145 -12.20 11.16 -14.93
CA VAL A 145 -10.94 11.16 -15.71
C VAL A 145 -10.54 12.58 -16.04
N SER A 146 -11.43 13.39 -16.63
CA SER A 146 -11.11 14.78 -16.99
C SER A 146 -10.76 15.63 -15.77
N ARG A 147 -11.52 15.50 -14.67
CA ARG A 147 -11.26 16.20 -13.41
C ARG A 147 -9.88 15.86 -12.85
N LYS A 148 -9.53 14.57 -12.82
CA LYS A 148 -8.22 14.12 -12.35
C LYS A 148 -7.11 14.54 -13.30
N MET A 149 -7.33 14.56 -14.62
CA MET A 149 -6.36 15.13 -15.54
C MET A 149 -6.11 16.60 -15.21
N ASP A 150 -7.15 17.42 -15.04
CA ASP A 150 -6.98 18.85 -14.75
C ASP A 150 -6.19 19.12 -13.44
N GLU A 151 -6.29 18.24 -12.43
CA GLU A 151 -5.45 18.30 -11.21
C GLU A 151 -3.94 18.15 -11.49
N TYR A 152 -3.56 17.40 -12.53
CA TYR A 152 -2.16 17.18 -12.93
C TYR A 152 -1.67 18.16 -14.03
N GLY A 153 -2.52 19.08 -14.52
CA GLY A 153 -2.20 20.03 -15.59
C GLY A 153 -3.21 20.08 -16.74
N ASN A 154 -2.87 20.77 -17.84
CA ASN A 154 -3.77 20.88 -19.00
C ASN A 154 -3.92 19.53 -19.72
N THR A 155 -5.16 19.12 -20.03
CA THR A 155 -5.51 17.87 -20.72
C THR A 155 -4.64 17.56 -21.95
N ASN A 156 -4.22 18.55 -22.72
CA ASN A 156 -3.36 18.33 -23.91
C ASN A 156 -1.90 18.02 -23.53
N SER A 157 -1.33 18.75 -22.57
CA SER A 157 0.05 18.51 -22.12
C SER A 157 0.18 17.20 -21.32
N ILE A 158 -0.89 16.80 -20.61
CA ILE A 158 -0.89 15.53 -19.87
C ILE A 158 -0.84 14.33 -20.80
N LYS A 159 -1.61 14.32 -21.89
CA LYS A 159 -1.59 13.19 -22.83
C LYS A 159 -0.19 12.97 -23.41
N GLU A 160 0.49 14.06 -23.73
CA GLU A 160 1.87 14.04 -24.21
C GLU A 160 2.84 13.55 -23.12
N ASN A 161 2.74 14.09 -21.90
CA ASN A 161 3.59 13.68 -20.77
C ASN A 161 3.37 12.21 -20.38
N LEU A 162 2.13 11.72 -20.37
CA LEU A 162 1.82 10.32 -20.08
C LEU A 162 2.53 9.38 -21.06
N HIS A 163 2.50 9.71 -22.35
CA HIS A 163 3.17 8.91 -23.37
C HIS A 163 4.70 9.02 -23.25
N ASN A 164 5.23 10.24 -23.13
CA ASN A 164 6.66 10.50 -23.16
C ASN A 164 7.38 9.95 -21.93
N LEU A 165 6.82 10.18 -20.73
CA LEU A 165 7.46 9.81 -19.47
C LEU A 165 7.16 8.36 -19.07
N TYR A 166 5.91 7.92 -19.18
CA TYR A 166 5.47 6.63 -18.65
C TYR A 166 5.12 5.59 -19.73
N GLY A 167 4.95 6.05 -20.99
CA GLY A 167 4.43 5.21 -22.07
C GLY A 167 2.95 4.89 -21.92
N TRP A 168 2.22 5.68 -21.13
CA TRP A 168 0.82 5.45 -20.79
C TRP A 168 -0.12 6.07 -21.80
N THR A 169 -1.22 5.38 -22.05
CA THR A 169 -2.40 5.92 -22.72
C THR A 169 -3.34 6.57 -21.70
N VAL A 170 -4.35 7.29 -22.17
CA VAL A 170 -5.44 7.80 -21.31
C VAL A 170 -6.15 6.64 -20.59
N ASN A 171 -6.31 5.49 -21.26
CA ASN A 171 -6.88 4.30 -20.64
C ASN A 171 -5.99 3.73 -19.53
N ASP A 172 -4.66 3.83 -19.66
CA ASP A 172 -3.75 3.44 -18.57
C ASP A 172 -3.89 4.39 -17.39
N PHE A 173 -3.95 5.70 -17.64
CA PHE A 173 -4.19 6.70 -16.59
C PHE A 173 -5.53 6.46 -15.86
N GLU A 174 -6.59 6.19 -16.62
CA GLU A 174 -7.89 5.81 -16.06
C GLU A 174 -7.79 4.60 -15.13
N ASN A 175 -7.16 3.51 -15.59
CA ASN A 175 -7.11 2.26 -14.84
C ASN A 175 -6.10 2.25 -13.69
N LYS A 176 -4.99 2.99 -13.80
CA LYS A 176 -3.88 2.96 -12.84
C LYS A 176 -3.90 4.10 -11.83
N ILE A 177 -4.60 5.20 -12.14
CA ILE A 177 -4.65 6.38 -11.27
C ILE A 177 -6.09 6.68 -10.86
N VAL A 178 -6.98 6.90 -11.82
CA VAL A 178 -8.34 7.38 -11.54
C VAL A 178 -9.16 6.31 -10.82
N ARG A 179 -9.19 5.09 -11.36
CA ARG A 179 -9.99 4.00 -10.81
C ARG A 179 -9.56 3.62 -9.38
N PRO A 180 -8.26 3.40 -9.07
CA PRO A 180 -7.83 3.17 -7.69
C PRO A 180 -8.18 4.33 -6.74
N SER A 181 -7.99 5.58 -7.18
CA SER A 181 -8.39 6.76 -6.39
C SER A 181 -9.87 6.75 -6.06
N LEU A 182 -10.75 6.42 -7.02
CA LEU A 182 -12.19 6.39 -6.77
C LEU A 182 -12.61 5.29 -5.80
N TYR A 183 -11.99 4.10 -5.87
CA TYR A 183 -12.25 3.06 -4.89
C TYR A 183 -11.74 3.45 -3.51
N LYS A 184 -10.56 4.10 -3.43
CA LYS A 184 -10.03 4.64 -2.18
C LYS A 184 -10.99 5.67 -1.57
N ASP A 185 -11.41 6.67 -2.34
CA ASP A 185 -12.33 7.70 -1.88
C ASP A 185 -13.65 7.10 -1.38
N ALA A 186 -14.21 6.15 -2.14
CA ALA A 186 -15.46 5.49 -1.77
C ALA A 186 -15.33 4.62 -0.50
N LEU A 187 -14.20 3.91 -0.36
CA LEU A 187 -13.94 3.09 0.83
C LEU A 187 -13.61 3.95 2.05
N GLU A 188 -12.91 5.07 1.88
CA GLU A 188 -12.61 6.02 2.94
C GLU A 188 -13.89 6.66 3.48
N GLN A 189 -14.80 7.07 2.59
CA GLN A 189 -16.13 7.56 3.00
C GLN A 189 -16.91 6.47 3.74
N TRP A 190 -16.95 5.25 3.20
CA TRP A 190 -17.63 4.13 3.86
C TRP A 190 -17.04 3.87 5.25
N MET A 191 -15.71 3.86 5.38
CA MET A 191 -15.02 3.63 6.65
C MET A 191 -15.39 4.73 7.65
N ALA A 192 -15.33 5.99 7.24
CA ALA A 192 -15.67 7.12 8.10
C ALA A 192 -17.13 7.06 8.60
N GLU A 193 -18.05 6.52 7.80
CA GLU A 193 -19.47 6.39 8.15
C GLU A 193 -19.81 5.14 8.97
N ASN A 194 -18.93 4.14 8.99
CA ASN A 194 -19.14 2.84 9.65
C ASN A 194 -18.05 2.60 10.71
N ASP A 195 -17.04 1.77 10.42
CA ASP A 195 -15.95 1.38 11.35
C ASP A 195 -15.29 2.59 12.06
N GLY A 196 -15.18 3.71 11.36
CA GLY A 196 -14.60 4.94 11.88
C GLY A 196 -15.44 5.58 12.98
N LYS A 197 -16.78 5.51 12.90
CA LYS A 197 -17.66 6.04 13.96
C LYS A 197 -17.49 5.25 15.25
N ASP A 198 -17.57 3.92 15.17
CA ASP A 198 -17.44 3.04 16.33
C ASP A 198 -16.09 3.23 17.03
N GLN A 199 -15.01 3.32 16.24
CA GLN A 199 -13.68 3.58 16.78
C GLN A 199 -13.58 4.98 17.39
N ASN A 200 -14.14 6.01 16.76
CA ASN A 200 -14.12 7.37 17.30
C ASN A 200 -14.92 7.48 18.60
N GLU A 201 -16.07 6.82 18.69
CA GLU A 201 -16.86 6.73 19.93
C GLU A 201 -16.09 6.00 21.03
N LYS A 202 -15.41 4.89 20.70
CA LYS A 202 -14.53 4.20 21.64
C LYS A 202 -13.39 5.10 22.14
N SER A 203 -12.69 5.80 21.24
CA SER A 203 -11.62 6.74 21.61
C SER A 203 -12.14 7.86 22.50
N LYS A 204 -13.34 8.39 22.23
CA LYS A 204 -14.00 9.39 23.06
C LYS A 204 -14.32 8.85 24.46
N ASN A 205 -14.87 7.64 24.55
CA ASN A 205 -15.21 6.99 25.82
C ASN A 205 -13.95 6.65 26.64
N ASN A 206 -12.87 6.25 25.98
CA ASN A 206 -11.58 6.03 26.63
C ASN A 206 -11.02 7.35 27.19
N ALA A 207 -11.09 8.44 26.43
CA ALA A 207 -10.71 9.76 26.89
C ALA A 207 -11.54 10.21 28.11
N GLN A 208 -12.87 10.01 28.08
CA GLN A 208 -13.72 10.32 29.22
C GLN A 208 -13.36 9.47 30.44
N SER A 209 -13.10 8.17 30.24
CA SER A 209 -12.69 7.26 31.33
C SER A 209 -11.34 7.66 31.93
N ALA A 210 -10.40 8.14 31.11
CA ALA A 210 -9.14 8.71 31.59
C ALA A 210 -9.38 9.95 32.44
N LEU A 211 -10.27 10.85 32.01
CA LEU A 211 -10.63 12.06 32.74
C LEU A 211 -11.21 11.75 34.11
N GLU A 212 -12.12 10.78 34.21
CA GLU A 212 -12.71 10.36 35.49
C GLU A 212 -11.65 9.77 36.44
N LYS A 213 -10.70 8.99 35.92
CA LYS A 213 -9.58 8.47 36.73
C LYS A 213 -8.70 9.60 37.28
N ILE A 214 -8.46 10.65 36.50
CA ILE A 214 -7.70 11.82 36.96
C ILE A 214 -8.50 12.60 38.01
N LYS A 215 -9.79 12.86 37.75
CA LYS A 215 -10.69 13.59 38.68
C LYS A 215 -10.87 12.89 40.03
N THR A 216 -10.71 11.57 40.07
CA THR A 216 -10.75 10.77 41.31
C THR A 216 -9.39 10.64 42.02
N GLY A 217 -8.38 11.41 41.60
CA GLY A 217 -7.07 11.49 42.25
C GLY A 217 -6.00 10.59 41.65
N GLY A 218 -6.25 10.01 40.47
CA GLY A 218 -5.26 9.22 39.75
C GLY A 218 -4.09 10.07 39.23
N ASP A 219 -2.90 9.47 39.17
CA ASP A 219 -1.70 10.13 38.65
C ASP A 219 -1.73 10.20 37.12
N PHE A 220 -1.63 11.42 36.57
CA PHE A 220 -1.70 11.66 35.13
C PHE A 220 -0.61 10.89 34.36
N GLU A 221 0.62 10.83 34.88
CA GLU A 221 1.75 10.18 34.21
C GLU A 221 1.53 8.66 34.11
N LYS A 222 1.05 8.04 35.19
CA LYS A 222 0.68 6.62 35.20
C LYS A 222 -0.47 6.31 34.26
N ILE A 223 -1.54 7.10 34.30
CA ILE A 223 -2.69 6.90 33.40
C ILE A 223 -2.25 7.06 31.94
N ALA A 224 -1.38 8.04 31.63
CA ALA A 224 -0.82 8.19 30.30
C ALA A 224 -0.06 6.95 29.84
N LYS A 225 0.81 6.37 30.68
CA LYS A 225 1.53 5.13 30.36
C LYS A 225 0.61 3.93 30.19
N ASP A 226 -0.43 3.84 31.01
CA ASP A 226 -1.30 2.66 31.05
C ASP A 226 -2.28 2.60 29.87
N ILE A 227 -2.82 3.75 29.44
CA ILE A 227 -3.96 3.77 28.50
C ILE A 227 -3.84 4.76 27.34
N SER A 228 -2.85 5.67 27.31
CA SER A 228 -2.71 6.57 26.16
C SER A 228 -2.28 5.78 24.92
N GLU A 229 -2.82 6.15 23.76
CA GLU A 229 -2.51 5.56 22.47
C GLU A 229 -1.61 6.49 21.61
N GLY A 230 -1.10 7.58 22.21
CA GLY A 230 -0.16 8.50 21.56
C GLY A 230 1.30 8.08 21.70
N GLY A 231 2.16 8.56 20.80
CA GLY A 231 3.60 8.23 20.79
C GLY A 231 4.40 8.66 22.03
N THR A 232 3.82 9.46 22.93
CA THR A 232 4.42 9.83 24.22
C THR A 232 3.86 9.03 25.40
N ALA A 233 3.04 8.00 25.17
CA ALA A 233 2.45 7.17 26.23
C ALA A 233 3.53 6.64 27.19
N ASP A 234 4.59 6.00 26.66
CA ASP A 234 5.68 5.41 27.45
C ASP A 234 6.45 6.42 28.31
N THR A 235 6.48 7.69 27.90
CA THR A 235 7.11 8.80 28.64
C THR A 235 6.12 9.54 29.52
N GLY A 236 4.92 8.99 29.73
CA GLY A 236 3.91 9.59 30.59
C GLY A 236 3.20 10.79 29.98
N GLY A 237 3.12 10.82 28.65
CA GLY A 237 2.45 11.85 27.89
C GLY A 237 3.29 13.10 27.62
N LYS A 238 4.54 13.16 28.08
CA LYS A 238 5.38 14.37 28.04
C LYS A 238 5.68 14.78 26.60
N LEU A 239 5.14 15.92 26.17
CA LEU A 239 5.42 16.51 24.86
C LEU A 239 6.57 17.52 24.91
N GLY A 240 6.81 18.11 26.07
CA GLY A 240 7.86 19.12 26.26
C GLY A 240 7.33 20.55 26.15
N TRP A 241 8.21 21.47 25.78
CA TRP A 241 7.96 22.91 25.77
C TRP A 241 7.45 23.39 24.41
N PHE A 242 6.31 24.09 24.40
CA PHE A 242 5.70 24.68 23.21
C PHE A 242 5.50 26.18 23.38
N LYS A 243 5.76 26.93 22.32
CA LYS A 243 5.24 28.29 22.16
C LYS A 243 3.76 28.24 21.79
N GLU A 244 3.04 29.33 22.03
CA GLU A 244 1.60 29.41 21.73
C GLU A 244 1.28 29.17 20.25
N ASP A 245 2.15 29.58 19.33
CA ASP A 245 2.00 29.38 17.89
C ASP A 245 2.25 27.92 17.45
N GLN A 246 2.94 27.13 18.28
CA GLN A 246 3.21 25.71 18.05
C GLN A 246 2.08 24.79 18.55
N ILE A 247 1.19 25.31 19.41
CA ILE A 247 0.00 24.57 19.87
C ILE A 247 -1.08 24.69 18.80
N SER A 248 -1.70 23.55 18.43
CA SER A 248 -2.76 23.54 17.43
C SER A 248 -3.91 24.46 17.83
N LEU A 249 -4.50 25.16 16.85
CA LEU A 249 -5.60 26.10 17.08
C LEU A 249 -6.78 25.47 17.83
N GLU A 250 -7.01 24.16 17.61
CA GLU A 250 -8.09 23.40 18.25
C GLU A 250 -7.88 23.20 19.77
N LEU A 251 -6.63 23.27 20.26
CA LEU A 251 -6.28 23.04 21.66
C LEU A 251 -5.82 24.31 22.38
N LYS A 252 -5.29 25.28 21.64
CA LYS A 252 -4.56 26.45 22.13
C LYS A 252 -5.26 27.20 23.26
N ASP A 253 -6.49 27.66 23.03
CA ASP A 253 -7.23 28.49 24.00
C ASP A 253 -7.46 27.75 25.32
N LYS A 254 -7.65 26.43 25.25
CA LYS A 254 -7.84 25.59 26.44
C LYS A 254 -6.55 25.35 27.19
N VAL A 255 -5.44 25.15 26.47
CA VAL A 255 -4.12 24.95 27.10
C VAL A 255 -3.63 26.23 27.78
N ILE A 256 -3.78 27.39 27.13
CA ILE A 256 -3.33 28.68 27.67
C ILE A 256 -4.15 29.09 28.91
N ALA A 257 -5.39 28.63 29.00
CA ALA A 257 -6.27 28.89 30.15
C ALA A 257 -5.97 28.00 31.38
N LEU A 258 -5.13 26.97 31.26
CA LEU A 258 -4.76 26.11 32.39
C LEU A 258 -3.79 26.82 33.33
N GLU A 259 -3.94 26.56 34.63
CA GLU A 259 -2.91 26.90 35.61
C GLU A 259 -1.88 25.78 35.74
N LYS A 260 -0.71 26.10 36.30
CA LYS A 260 0.35 25.13 36.51
C LYS A 260 -0.16 23.98 37.40
N GLY A 261 -0.06 22.75 36.89
CA GLY A 261 -0.50 21.54 37.56
C GLY A 261 -1.88 21.07 37.13
N ASP A 262 -2.70 21.95 36.53
CA ASP A 262 -4.05 21.64 36.08
C ASP A 262 -4.06 20.82 34.80
N PHE A 263 -5.23 20.22 34.55
CA PHE A 263 -5.52 19.44 33.36
C PHE A 263 -6.84 19.89 32.73
N SER A 264 -6.96 19.72 31.42
CA SER A 264 -8.17 20.03 30.66
C SER A 264 -9.25 18.97 30.82
N ASP A 265 -10.49 19.32 30.49
CA ASP A 265 -11.48 18.32 30.06
C ASP A 265 -11.03 17.63 28.75
N VAL A 266 -11.83 16.69 28.25
CA VAL A 266 -11.56 16.05 26.94
C VAL A 266 -11.68 17.09 25.82
N LEU A 267 -10.58 17.32 25.11
CA LEU A 267 -10.50 18.20 23.95
C LEU A 267 -10.52 17.37 22.67
N GLU A 268 -11.28 17.80 21.67
CA GLU A 268 -11.39 17.10 20.38
C GLU A 268 -10.63 17.89 19.29
N SER A 269 -9.81 17.17 18.52
CA SER A 269 -9.10 17.69 17.34
C SER A 269 -9.44 16.86 16.11
N LYS A 270 -8.87 17.22 14.95
CA LYS A 270 -8.89 16.35 13.76
C LYS A 270 -8.17 15.02 13.99
N LEU A 271 -7.15 15.00 14.84
CA LEU A 271 -6.32 13.82 15.10
C LEU A 271 -6.96 12.86 16.10
N GLY A 272 -7.70 13.37 17.07
CA GLY A 272 -8.18 12.54 18.18
C GLY A 272 -8.77 13.32 19.35
N TYR A 273 -8.81 12.63 20.49
CA TYR A 273 -9.24 13.17 21.77
C TYR A 273 -8.01 13.34 22.68
N HIS A 274 -7.90 14.50 23.30
CA HIS A 274 -6.76 14.91 24.11
C HIS A 274 -7.22 15.27 25.52
N LEU A 275 -6.45 14.84 26.52
CA LEU A 275 -6.44 15.48 27.83
C LEU A 275 -5.08 16.11 27.98
N ILE A 276 -5.02 17.42 28.22
CA ILE A 276 -3.76 18.15 28.34
C ILE A 276 -3.55 18.52 29.79
N ARG A 277 -2.33 18.30 30.29
CA ARG A 277 -1.86 18.81 31.58
C ARG A 277 -0.81 19.88 31.34
N LEU A 278 -0.95 21.01 32.02
CA LEU A 278 0.09 22.03 32.05
C LEU A 278 1.05 21.71 33.19
N ASN A 279 2.28 21.32 32.86
CA ASN A 279 3.31 21.01 33.86
C ASN A 279 3.97 22.29 34.38
N ASP A 280 4.24 23.24 33.49
CA ASP A 280 4.87 24.52 33.84
C ASP A 280 4.69 25.59 32.75
N THR A 281 4.87 26.86 33.13
CA THR A 281 4.86 28.00 32.22
C THR A 281 6.04 28.90 32.55
N LYS A 282 6.78 29.35 31.53
CA LYS A 282 7.86 30.33 31.70
C LYS A 282 7.92 31.29 30.51
N GLU A 283 8.65 32.38 30.71
CA GLU A 283 8.94 33.35 29.66
C GLU A 283 10.41 33.23 29.23
N VAL A 284 10.65 33.11 27.93
CA VAL A 284 11.99 33.04 27.32
C VAL A 284 12.04 34.14 26.27
N GLU A 285 12.90 35.15 26.48
CA GLU A 285 13.07 36.28 25.56
C GLU A 285 11.76 37.02 25.24
N GLY A 286 10.89 37.20 26.24
CA GLY A 286 9.58 37.84 26.04
C GLY A 286 8.50 36.93 25.46
N ILE A 287 8.80 35.64 25.22
CA ILE A 287 7.87 34.66 24.66
C ILE A 287 7.45 33.68 25.75
N LYS A 288 6.15 33.56 25.99
CA LYS A 288 5.61 32.52 26.88
C LYS A 288 5.71 31.14 26.23
N VAL A 289 6.20 30.18 27.01
CA VAL A 289 6.29 28.78 26.64
C VAL A 289 5.64 27.91 27.72
N TYR A 290 5.01 26.83 27.29
CA TYR A 290 4.17 25.94 28.09
C TYR A 290 4.76 24.54 28.01
N GLU A 291 5.09 23.96 29.16
CA GLU A 291 5.47 22.55 29.25
C GLU A 291 4.23 21.70 29.41
N ILE A 292 3.89 20.90 28.41
CA ILE A 292 2.63 20.15 28.39
C ILE A 292 2.85 18.64 28.33
N SER A 293 1.93 17.92 28.98
CA SER A 293 1.76 16.48 28.85
C SER A 293 0.38 16.19 28.28
N GLN A 294 0.22 15.07 27.57
CA GLN A 294 -1.06 14.64 27.04
C GLN A 294 -1.38 13.17 27.32
N ILE A 295 -2.67 12.88 27.48
CA ILE A 295 -3.24 11.55 27.22
C ILE A 295 -3.99 11.68 25.90
N PHE A 296 -3.68 10.82 24.93
CA PHE A 296 -4.18 10.93 23.57
C PHE A 296 -4.82 9.65 23.09
N PHE A 297 -5.99 9.77 22.47
CA PHE A 297 -6.71 8.69 21.81
C PHE A 297 -6.97 9.08 20.36
N PRO A 298 -6.32 8.43 19.38
CA PRO A 298 -6.48 8.78 17.98
C PRO A 298 -7.90 8.51 17.49
N LYS A 299 -8.37 9.34 16.57
CA LYS A 299 -9.51 9.03 15.72
C LYS A 299 -9.11 7.98 14.68
N ALA A 300 -10.10 7.30 14.14
CA ALA A 300 -9.91 6.39 13.03
C ALA A 300 -9.28 7.13 11.84
N SER A 301 -8.16 6.60 11.36
CA SER A 301 -7.53 7.03 10.11
C SER A 301 -7.73 5.95 9.06
N PHE A 302 -7.94 6.36 7.80
CA PHE A 302 -8.05 5.40 6.71
C PHE A 302 -6.78 4.56 6.55
N ALA A 303 -5.61 5.18 6.72
CA ALA A 303 -4.32 4.50 6.60
C ALA A 303 -4.16 3.38 7.64
N SER A 304 -4.37 3.68 8.93
CA SER A 304 -4.25 2.67 10.00
C SER A 304 -5.35 1.61 9.92
N TRP A 305 -6.55 2.00 9.49
CA TRP A 305 -7.64 1.05 9.25
C TRP A 305 -7.31 0.09 8.11
N LEU A 306 -6.80 0.61 6.99
CA LEU A 306 -6.44 -0.17 5.82
C LEU A 306 -5.24 -1.09 6.10
N ASP A 307 -4.21 -0.59 6.78
CA ASP A 307 -3.05 -1.40 7.21
C ASP A 307 -3.49 -2.63 8.00
N ARG A 308 -4.36 -2.44 9.00
CA ARG A 308 -4.94 -3.56 9.76
C ARG A 308 -5.72 -4.52 8.86
N LYS A 309 -6.54 -4.00 7.94
CA LYS A 309 -7.32 -4.84 7.02
C LYS A 309 -6.45 -5.63 6.06
N ILE A 310 -5.34 -5.07 5.58
CA ILE A 310 -4.37 -5.77 4.73
C ILE A 310 -3.69 -6.90 5.51
N LYS A 311 -3.31 -6.67 6.77
CA LYS A 311 -2.73 -7.71 7.65
C LYS A 311 -3.69 -8.86 7.97
N GLU A 312 -5.00 -8.59 7.96
CA GLU A 312 -6.05 -9.62 8.11
C GLU A 312 -6.27 -10.46 6.83
N MET A 313 -5.84 -9.99 5.66
CA MET A 313 -6.01 -10.69 4.38
C MET A 313 -5.03 -11.84 4.21
N LYS A 314 -5.47 -12.91 3.54
CA LYS A 314 -4.59 -14.04 3.20
C LYS A 314 -3.85 -13.74 1.90
N VAL A 315 -2.59 -13.33 2.03
CA VAL A 315 -1.73 -13.01 0.89
C VAL A 315 -0.69 -14.10 0.67
N VAL A 316 -0.61 -14.60 -0.56
CA VAL A 316 0.39 -15.59 -0.99
C VAL A 316 1.19 -15.03 -2.15
N VAL A 317 2.50 -14.89 -1.97
CA VAL A 317 3.44 -14.46 -3.01
C VAL A 317 4.06 -15.69 -3.68
N LEU A 318 3.88 -15.81 -4.99
CA LEU A 318 4.33 -16.97 -5.79
C LEU A 318 5.68 -16.75 -6.47
N LEU A 319 6.22 -15.53 -6.41
CA LEU A 319 7.55 -15.22 -6.91
C LEU A 319 8.60 -15.72 -5.91
N GLU A 320 9.64 -16.40 -6.42
CA GLU A 320 10.62 -17.10 -5.58
C GLU A 320 11.43 -16.13 -4.72
N GLU A 321 11.73 -14.94 -5.24
CA GLU A 321 12.58 -13.94 -4.59
C GLU A 321 11.92 -13.24 -3.38
N TYR A 322 10.60 -13.40 -3.21
CA TYR A 322 9.79 -12.59 -2.32
C TYR A 322 8.94 -13.44 -1.37
N GLU A 323 8.66 -12.90 -0.19
CA GLU A 323 7.71 -13.45 0.77
C GLU A 323 6.79 -12.39 1.36
N TRP A 324 5.63 -12.83 1.84
CA TRP A 324 4.71 -11.97 2.56
C TRP A 324 5.04 -11.97 4.05
N ASN A 325 5.21 -10.79 4.63
CA ASN A 325 5.29 -10.63 6.08
C ASN A 325 3.90 -10.25 6.62
N GLU A 326 3.27 -11.17 7.37
CA GLU A 326 1.93 -10.98 7.92
C GLU A 326 1.86 -9.89 9.00
N GLU A 327 2.95 -9.70 9.76
CA GLU A 327 3.00 -8.70 10.84
C GLU A 327 3.07 -7.27 10.29
N GLU A 328 3.82 -7.09 9.20
CA GLU A 328 3.99 -5.80 8.53
C GLU A 328 2.92 -5.53 7.47
N GLY A 329 2.27 -6.57 6.94
CA GLY A 329 1.35 -6.43 5.81
C GLY A 329 2.09 -6.00 4.54
N LEU A 330 3.34 -6.43 4.37
CA LEU A 330 4.22 -6.03 3.27
C LEU A 330 5.04 -7.21 2.74
N ILE A 331 5.44 -7.12 1.48
CA ILE A 331 6.41 -8.04 0.87
C ILE A 331 7.83 -7.72 1.37
N ARG A 332 8.58 -8.78 1.67
CA ARG A 332 10.03 -8.77 1.94
C ARG A 332 10.80 -9.61 0.93
N PHE A 333 12.12 -9.42 0.89
CA PHE A 333 13.01 -10.27 0.11
C PHE A 333 13.35 -11.55 0.90
N LYS A 334 13.33 -12.71 0.25
CA LYS A 334 13.83 -13.94 0.90
C LYS A 334 15.36 -13.97 1.03
N ASP A 335 16.06 -13.27 0.14
CA ASP A 335 17.52 -13.19 0.17
C ASP A 335 17.96 -12.08 1.12
N LYS A 336 18.62 -12.47 2.22
CA LYS A 336 19.16 -11.56 3.23
C LYS A 336 20.08 -10.48 2.64
N LYS A 337 20.87 -10.79 1.61
CA LYS A 337 21.74 -9.80 0.96
C LYS A 337 20.94 -8.71 0.24
N MET A 338 19.75 -9.06 -0.25
CA MET A 338 18.85 -8.09 -0.85
C MET A 338 18.17 -7.22 0.21
N GLU A 339 17.79 -7.80 1.35
CA GLU A 339 17.29 -7.02 2.49
C GLU A 339 18.34 -6.02 3.00
N GLU A 340 19.58 -6.47 3.26
CA GLU A 340 20.69 -5.61 3.69
C GLU A 340 20.94 -4.46 2.68
N PHE A 341 20.93 -4.77 1.38
CA PHE A 341 21.10 -3.76 0.33
C PHE A 341 19.94 -2.75 0.28
N GLU A 342 18.71 -3.19 0.56
CA GLU A 342 17.54 -2.31 0.66
C GLU A 342 17.67 -1.36 1.86
N GLU A 343 17.99 -1.88 3.05
CA GLU A 343 18.20 -1.07 4.26
C GLU A 343 19.32 -0.04 4.07
N GLU A 344 20.45 -0.43 3.49
CA GLU A 344 21.54 0.50 3.15
C GLU A 344 21.08 1.59 2.16
N SER A 345 20.27 1.20 1.17
CA SER A 345 19.74 2.14 0.18
C SER A 345 18.79 3.17 0.81
N LEU A 346 17.93 2.74 1.74
CA LEU A 346 17.02 3.62 2.49
C LEU A 346 17.79 4.57 3.41
N ASN A 347 18.74 4.05 4.21
CA ASN A 347 19.57 4.85 5.10
C ASN A 347 20.39 5.91 4.35
N LYS A 348 20.84 5.60 3.13
CA LYS A 348 21.54 6.56 2.28
C LYS A 348 20.60 7.64 1.75
N ALA A 349 19.35 7.29 1.41
CA ALA A 349 18.34 8.26 0.99
C ALA A 349 17.90 9.18 2.14
N GLU A 350 17.76 8.67 3.37
CA GLU A 350 17.42 9.50 4.53
C GLU A 350 18.49 10.53 4.89
N LYS A 351 19.77 10.18 4.72
CA LYS A 351 20.90 11.09 4.96
C LYS A 351 21.07 12.14 3.86
N ASP A 352 20.41 11.95 2.72
CA ASP A 352 20.41 12.85 1.58
C ASP A 352 18.97 13.13 1.16
N ALA A 353 18.31 14.04 1.90
CA ALA A 353 16.90 14.39 1.73
C ALA A 353 16.49 14.84 0.31
N SER A 354 17.46 15.10 -0.58
CA SER A 354 17.23 15.33 -2.00
C SER A 354 16.79 14.06 -2.78
N LEU A 355 16.93 12.88 -2.17
CA LEU A 355 16.61 11.58 -2.77
C LEU A 355 15.25 11.01 -2.33
N LEU A 356 14.58 11.62 -1.34
CA LEU A 356 13.33 11.14 -0.73
C LEU A 356 12.05 11.70 -1.38
N THR A 357 12.14 12.73 -2.22
CA THR A 357 10.97 13.34 -2.86
C THR A 357 10.83 12.90 -4.32
N LEU A 358 10.15 11.77 -4.56
CA LEU A 358 9.46 11.46 -5.82
C LEU A 358 8.24 10.56 -5.56
#